data_AF-A0A2I1EHG1-F1
#
_entry.id   AF-A0A2I1EHG1-F1
#
_cell.length_a   1.000
_cell.length_b   1.000
_cell.length_c   1.000
_cell.angle_alpha   90.00
_cell.angle_beta   90.00
_cell.angle_gamma   90.00
#
_symmetry.space_group_name_H-M   'P 1'
#
loop_
_entity.id
_entity.type
_entity.pdbx_description
1 polymer ?
#
loop_
_entity_poly.entity_id
_entity_poly.type
_entity_poly.pdbx_seq_one_letter_code
_entity_poly.pdbx_strand_id
1 'polypeptide(L)'
;KPRRYRPGTIALREIKRYQKTTNLLIRKLPFSRVVREIALEILGPRTDIGFRWQSAAILALQEATEAYLVHLFEDANLCAIHAKRVTIMQKDIQLARRIRGVFG
;
A
#
# COMPACT_ATOMS: atom_id res chain seq x y z
N LYS A 1 -15.86 -28.57 20.74
CA LYS A 1 -15.84 -27.08 20.65
C LYS A 1 -14.70 -26.69 19.70
N PRO A 2 -14.93 -25.89 18.64
CA PRO A 2 -13.85 -25.55 17.69
C PRO A 2 -12.79 -24.67 18.34
N ARG A 3 -11.52 -24.88 18.00
CA ARG A 3 -10.39 -24.12 18.56
C ARG A 3 -10.36 -22.70 17.97
N ARG A 4 -10.36 -21.68 18.84
CA ARG A 4 -10.25 -20.25 18.45
C ARG A 4 -8.94 -19.67 18.98
N TYR A 5 -8.22 -18.93 18.14
CA TYR A 5 -7.05 -18.16 18.57
C TYR A 5 -7.45 -16.91 19.34
N ARG A 6 -6.60 -16.45 20.27
CA ARG A 6 -6.81 -15.17 20.94
C ARG A 6 -6.69 -14.01 19.94
N PRO A 7 -7.45 -12.91 20.11
CA PRO A 7 -7.27 -11.70 19.32
C PRO A 7 -5.79 -11.27 19.31
N GLY A 8 -5.29 -10.86 18.15
CA GLY A 8 -3.87 -10.51 17.96
C GLY A 8 -2.93 -11.67 17.62
N THR A 9 -3.25 -12.93 17.99
CA THR A 9 -2.37 -14.08 17.69
C THR A 9 -2.19 -14.30 16.18
N ILE A 10 -3.27 -14.17 15.42
CA ILE A 10 -3.23 -14.34 13.96
C ILE A 10 -2.56 -13.13 13.31
N ALA A 11 -2.87 -11.91 13.75
CA ALA A 11 -2.26 -10.68 13.25
C ALA A 11 -0.72 -10.69 13.42
N LEU A 12 -0.21 -11.08 14.59
CA LEU A 12 1.24 -11.21 14.81
C LEU A 12 1.89 -12.27 13.93
N ARG A 13 1.17 -13.34 13.61
CA ARG A 13 1.64 -14.38 12.68
C ARG A 13 1.69 -13.86 11.25
N GLU A 14 0.69 -13.10 10.83
CA GLU A 14 0.63 -12.48 9.50
C GLU A 14 1.75 -11.45 9.33
N ILE A 15 1.97 -10.57 10.33
CA ILE A 15 3.08 -9.60 10.32
C ILE A 15 4.42 -10.32 10.10
N LYS A 16 4.72 -11.35 10.90
CA LYS A 16 5.95 -12.14 10.75
C LYS A 16 6.07 -12.83 9.39
N ARG A 17 4.94 -13.32 8.85
CA ARG A 17 4.92 -13.98 7.54
C ARG A 17 5.24 -12.97 6.44
N TYR A 18 4.58 -11.82 6.42
CA TYR A 18 4.74 -10.82 5.37
C TYR A 18 6.09 -10.10 5.44
N GLN A 19 6.63 -9.87 6.65
CA GLN A 19 7.98 -9.33 6.82
C GLN A 19 9.08 -10.29 6.33
N LYS A 20 8.82 -11.60 6.30
CA LYS A 20 9.78 -12.61 5.84
C LYS A 20 9.82 -12.78 4.32
N THR A 21 8.78 -12.35 3.61
CA THR A 21 8.61 -12.59 2.17
C THR A 21 8.59 -11.28 1.40
N THR A 22 9.01 -11.30 0.14
CA THR A 22 9.03 -10.13 -0.75
C THR A 22 7.95 -10.19 -1.84
N ASN A 23 6.91 -11.03 -1.64
CA ASN A 23 5.83 -11.16 -2.61
C ASN A 23 4.94 -9.91 -2.61
N LEU A 24 4.55 -9.45 -3.80
CA LEU A 24 3.55 -8.42 -3.96
C LEU A 24 2.20 -8.88 -3.39
N LEU A 25 1.55 -8.01 -2.62
CA LEU A 25 0.32 -8.27 -1.89
C LEU A 25 -0.92 -7.76 -2.63
N ILE A 26 -0.77 -6.74 -3.49
CA ILE A 26 -1.87 -6.23 -4.32
C ILE A 26 -2.06 -7.15 -5.53
N ARG A 27 -3.32 -7.45 -5.85
CA ARG A 27 -3.63 -8.25 -7.05
C ARG A 27 -3.25 -7.48 -8.32
N LYS A 28 -2.47 -8.13 -9.19
CA LYS A 28 -1.91 -7.51 -10.42
C LYS A 28 -2.96 -6.92 -11.36
N LEU A 29 -4.07 -7.63 -11.62
CA LEU A 29 -5.08 -7.18 -12.59
C LEU A 29 -5.84 -5.92 -12.10
N PRO A 30 -6.38 -5.86 -10.87
CA PRO A 30 -6.95 -4.63 -10.32
C PRO A 30 -5.95 -3.47 -10.31
N PHE A 31 -4.70 -3.70 -9.89
CA PHE A 31 -3.66 -2.66 -9.91
C PHE A 31 -3.44 -2.10 -11.31
N SER A 32 -3.31 -2.98 -12.31
CA SER A 32 -3.15 -2.57 -13.71
C SER A 32 -4.32 -1.74 -14.24
N ARG A 33 -5.56 -2.03 -13.82
CA ARG A 33 -6.75 -1.25 -14.21
C ARG A 33 -6.69 0.17 -13.64
N VAL A 34 -6.36 0.32 -12.35
CA VAL A 34 -6.23 1.62 -11.69
C VAL A 34 -5.11 2.46 -12.33
N VAL A 35 -3.96 1.85 -12.63
CA VAL A 35 -2.86 2.56 -13.32
C VAL A 35 -3.30 3.09 -14.68
N ARG A 36 -4.05 2.30 -15.46
CA ARG A 36 -4.56 2.72 -16.76
C ARG A 36 -5.63 3.81 -16.65
N GLU A 37 -6.51 3.70 -15.66
CA GLU A 37 -7.54 4.71 -15.37
C GLU A 37 -6.92 6.07 -15.06
N ILE A 38 -5.96 6.12 -14.13
CA ILE A 38 -5.24 7.35 -13.75
C ILE A 38 -4.47 7.93 -14.96
N ALA A 39 -3.83 7.07 -15.75
CA ALA A 39 -3.10 7.52 -16.94
C ALA A 39 -4.02 8.16 -17.99
N LEU A 40 -5.23 7.63 -18.18
CA LEU A 40 -6.23 8.21 -19.07
C LEU A 40 -6.75 9.56 -18.55
N GLU A 41 -6.96 9.68 -17.24
CA GLU A 41 -7.36 10.95 -16.61
C GLU A 41 -6.31 12.05 -16.84
N ILE A 42 -5.02 11.72 -16.68
CA ILE A 42 -3.91 12.68 -16.81
C ILE A 42 -3.65 13.06 -18.27
N LEU A 43 -3.68 12.08 -19.20
CA LEU A 43 -3.28 12.29 -20.59
C LEU A 43 -4.44 12.80 -21.49
N GLY A 44 -5.69 12.65 -21.03
CA GLY A 44 -6.89 13.06 -21.75
C GLY A 44 -7.14 12.28 -23.06
N PRO A 45 -8.17 12.66 -23.85
CA PRO A 45 -8.53 11.97 -25.10
C PRO A 45 -7.50 12.09 -26.23
N ARG A 46 -6.37 12.79 -26.02
CA ARG A 46 -5.39 13.12 -27.08
C ARG A 46 -4.53 11.95 -27.55
N THR A 47 -4.74 10.76 -26.99
CA THR A 47 -4.09 9.53 -27.44
C THR A 47 -5.06 8.74 -28.32
N ASP A 48 -5.23 9.21 -29.55
CA ASP A 48 -5.97 8.52 -30.62
C ASP A 48 -5.36 7.13 -30.93
N ILE A 49 -4.12 6.92 -30.47
CA ILE A 49 -3.35 5.69 -30.54
C ILE A 49 -3.27 5.16 -29.10
N GLY A 50 -4.15 4.21 -28.75
CA GLY A 50 -4.33 3.73 -27.37
C GLY A 50 -3.03 3.51 -26.60
N PHE A 51 -2.93 4.10 -25.40
CA PHE A 51 -1.75 4.05 -24.55
C PHE A 51 -1.39 2.59 -24.21
N ARG A 52 -0.24 2.12 -24.73
CA ARG A 52 0.26 0.77 -24.50
C ARG A 52 1.20 0.75 -23.30
N TRP A 53 1.04 -0.28 -22.47
CA TRP A 53 1.87 -0.49 -21.29
C TRP A 53 2.77 -1.69 -21.47
N GLN A 54 4.06 -1.52 -21.21
CA GLN A 54 4.97 -2.63 -21.01
C GLN A 54 4.60 -3.36 -19.70
N SER A 55 4.67 -4.69 -19.69
CA SER A 55 4.43 -5.49 -18.49
C SER A 55 5.37 -5.12 -17.34
N ALA A 56 6.65 -4.87 -17.66
CA ALA A 56 7.67 -4.44 -16.70
C ALA A 56 7.37 -3.05 -16.09
N ALA A 57 6.76 -2.13 -16.85
CA ALA A 57 6.39 -0.81 -16.33
C ALA A 57 5.29 -0.90 -15.27
N ILE A 58 4.26 -1.73 -15.51
CA ILE A 58 3.20 -1.97 -14.52
C ILE A 58 3.78 -2.65 -13.28
N LEU A 59 4.73 -3.58 -13.44
CA LEU A 59 5.39 -4.24 -12.32
C LEU A 59 6.19 -3.23 -11.48
N ALA A 60 7.00 -2.38 -12.13
CA ALA A 60 7.79 -1.35 -11.45
C ALA A 60 6.91 -0.37 -10.66
N LEU A 61 5.78 0.06 -11.24
CA LEU A 61 4.80 0.89 -10.54
C LEU A 61 4.21 0.16 -9.33
N GLN A 62 3.93 -1.13 -9.45
CA GLN A 62 3.40 -1.93 -8.35
C GLN A 62 4.41 -2.07 -7.21
N GLU A 63 5.66 -2.41 -7.53
CA GLU A 63 6.74 -2.53 -6.55
C GLU A 63 6.95 -1.21 -5.80
N ALA A 64 7.04 -0.09 -6.51
CA ALA A 64 7.22 1.23 -5.90
C ALA A 64 6.01 1.61 -5.02
N THR A 65 4.78 1.34 -5.47
CA THR A 65 3.57 1.67 -4.72
C THR A 65 3.48 0.85 -3.43
N GLU A 66 3.71 -0.46 -3.50
CA GLU A 66 3.65 -1.31 -2.31
C GLU A 66 4.77 -0.98 -1.31
N ALA A 67 5.98 -0.72 -1.79
CA ALA A 67 7.09 -0.28 -0.93
C ALA A 67 6.75 1.05 -0.21
N TYR A 68 6.22 2.02 -0.94
CA TYR A 68 5.79 3.29 -0.36
C TYR A 68 4.70 3.12 0.71
N LEU A 69 3.69 2.29 0.43
CA LEU A 69 2.60 2.02 1.38
C LEU A 69 3.09 1.30 2.64
N VAL A 70 4.01 0.33 2.50
CA VAL A 70 4.61 -0.37 3.65
C VAL A 70 5.31 0.62 4.56
N HIS A 71 6.19 1.48 4.02
CA HIS A 71 6.87 2.50 4.81
C HIS A 71 5.89 3.50 5.43
N LEU A 72 4.84 3.90 4.71
CA LEU A 72 3.82 4.79 5.25
C LEU A 72 3.09 4.15 6.44
N PHE A 73 2.81 2.84 6.38
CA PHE A 73 2.21 2.11 7.50
C PHE A 73 3.16 1.93 8.68
N GLU A 74 4.47 1.80 8.45
CA GLU A 74 5.48 1.80 9.52
C GLU A 74 5.43 3.12 10.31
N ASP A 75 5.42 4.26 9.61
CA ASP A 75 5.35 5.58 10.24
C ASP A 75 4.00 5.83 10.92
N ALA A 76 2.89 5.44 10.29
CA ALA A 76 1.57 5.53 10.90
C ALA A 76 1.47 4.66 12.16
N ASN A 77 2.13 3.50 12.19
CA ASN A 77 2.20 2.65 13.38
C ASN A 77 3.00 3.32 14.50
N LEU A 78 4.11 3.99 14.20
CA LEU A 78 4.85 4.80 15.18
C LEU A 78 3.99 5.93 15.75
N CYS A 79 3.20 6.60 14.91
CA CYS A 79 2.25 7.64 15.36
C CYS A 79 1.16 7.07 16.28
N ALA A 80 0.62 5.89 15.97
CA ALA A 80 -0.37 5.23 16.81
C ALA A 80 0.21 4.84 18.18
N ILE A 81 1.42 4.29 18.20
CA ILE A 81 2.15 3.92 19.43
C ILE A 81 2.46 5.17 20.27
N HIS A 82 2.91 6.26 19.63
CA HIS A 82 3.15 7.54 20.30
C HIS A 82 1.89 8.05 21.02
N ALA A 83 0.72 7.85 20.41
CA ALA A 83 -0.59 8.16 20.99
C ALA A 83 -1.15 7.06 21.92
N LYS A 84 -0.32 6.13 22.41
CA LYS A 84 -0.68 5.02 23.32
C LYS A 84 -1.78 4.08 22.77
N ARG A 85 -1.84 3.90 21.45
CA ARG A 85 -2.77 2.99 20.76
C ARG A 85 -2.04 1.88 20.02
N VAL A 86 -2.75 0.79 19.77
CA VAL A 86 -2.28 -0.36 18.95
C VAL A 86 -3.06 -0.50 17.64
N THR A 87 -4.04 0.39 17.42
CA THR A 87 -4.86 0.43 16.20
C THR A 87 -4.56 1.72 15.47
N ILE A 88 -4.09 1.58 14.23
CA ILE A 88 -3.87 2.70 13.31
C ILE A 88 -5.20 3.34 12.91
N MET A 89 -5.19 4.66 12.77
CA MET A 89 -6.33 5.48 12.39
C MET A 89 -5.93 6.44 11.27
N GLN A 90 -6.92 7.04 10.59
CA GLN A 90 -6.67 8.00 9.51
C GLN A 90 -5.77 9.17 9.94
N LYS A 91 -5.95 9.66 11.19
CA LYS A 91 -5.12 10.72 11.77
C LYS A 91 -3.63 10.37 11.88
N ASP A 92 -3.31 9.08 12.02
CA ASP A 92 -1.92 8.61 12.11
C ASP A 92 -1.23 8.70 10.74
N ILE A 93 -1.96 8.32 9.69
CA ILE A 93 -1.49 8.45 8.29
C ILE A 93 -1.36 9.92 7.90
N GLN A 94 -2.35 10.73 8.25
CA GLN A 94 -2.33 12.17 7.98
C GLN A 94 -1.13 12.85 8.67
N LEU A 95 -0.87 12.50 9.94
CA LEU A 95 0.28 13.00 10.68
C LEU A 95 1.61 12.54 10.05
N ALA A 96 1.73 11.25 9.73
CA ALA A 96 2.93 10.71 9.08
C ALA A 96 3.24 11.44 7.77
N ARG A 97 2.24 11.60 6.89
CA ARG A 97 2.39 12.36 5.63
C ARG A 97 2.73 13.83 5.88
N ARG A 98 2.12 14.43 6.89
CA ARG A 98 2.39 15.84 7.26
C ARG A 98 3.84 16.06 7.67
N ILE A 99 4.42 15.11 8.42
CA ILE A 99 5.82 15.16 8.87
C ILE A 99 6.78 14.86 7.71
N ARG A 100 6.45 13.90 6.84
CA ARG A 100 7.25 13.59 5.65
C ARG A 100 7.33 14.73 4.63
N GLY A 101 6.33 15.62 4.60
CA GLY A 101 6.33 16.80 3.74
C GLY A 101 5.92 16.49 2.29
N VAL A 102 6.34 17.34 1.35
CA VAL A 102 5.88 17.34 -0.06
C VAL A 102 6.26 16.05 -0.81
N PHE A 103 7.20 15.26 -0.29
CA PHE A 103 7.80 14.11 -0.97
C PHE A 103 7.55 12.75 -0.27
N GLY A 104 6.65 12.64 0.71
CA GLY A 104 6.40 11.35 1.36
C GLY A 104 4.99 11.05 1.83
#